data_AF-A0A6P1ZF68-F1
#
_entry.id   AF-A0A6P1ZF68-F1
#
_cell.length_a   1.000
_cell.length_b   1.000
_cell.length_c   1.000
_cell.angle_alpha   90.00
_cell.angle_beta   90.00
_cell.angle_gamma   90.00
#
_symmetry.space_group_name_H-M   'P 1'
#
loop_
_entity.id
_entity.type
_entity.pdbx_description
1 polymer ?
#
loop_
_entity_poly.entity_id
_entity_poly.type
_entity_poly.pdbx_seq_one_letter_code
_entity_poly.pdbx_strand_id
1 'polypeptide(L)'
;SRPDKHPYELFLQLEGIEHRTTQVRRPQSNGFVERLHRTLLDEHFRIKGREKWYESVEEMQEDLDSYLNHYNRERTHQGRGMDGRVPYQAFLDGIVTGEAEAEVIEEAA
;
A
#
# COMPACT_ATOMS: atom_id res chain seq x y z
N SER A 1 -16.62 19.89 14.08
CA SER A 1 -16.41 18.44 13.96
C SER A 1 -16.89 17.77 15.23
N ARG A 2 -17.34 16.51 15.19
CA ARG A 2 -17.44 15.73 16.43
C ARG A 2 -15.99 15.54 16.94
N PRO A 3 -15.72 15.66 18.25
CA PRO A 3 -14.42 15.25 18.76
C PRO A 3 -14.32 13.73 18.54
N ASP A 4 -13.35 13.32 17.73
CA ASP A 4 -13.09 11.92 17.42
C ASP A 4 -12.77 11.17 18.73
N LYS A 5 -13.42 10.04 18.96
CA LYS A 5 -13.36 9.29 20.24
C LYS A 5 -12.64 7.96 20.13
N HIS A 6 -12.39 7.48 18.91
CA HIS A 6 -11.81 6.16 18.71
C HIS A 6 -10.29 6.21 18.88
N PRO A 7 -9.66 5.29 19.63
CA PRO A 7 -8.21 5.29 19.86
C PRO A 7 -7.37 5.41 18.58
N TYR A 8 -7.80 4.77 17.49
CA TYR A 8 -7.14 4.87 16.18
C TYR A 8 -7.17 6.29 15.59
N GLU A 9 -8.31 7.00 15.68
CA GLU A 9 -8.45 8.34 15.12
C GLU A 9 -7.62 9.36 15.92
N LEU A 10 -7.57 9.18 17.25
CA LEU A 10 -6.70 9.98 18.12
C LEU A 10 -5.23 9.76 17.82
N PHE A 11 -4.81 8.50 17.59
CA PHE A 11 -3.44 8.19 17.20
C PHE A 11 -3.06 8.89 15.89
N LEU A 12 -3.90 8.79 14.86
CA LEU A 12 -3.63 9.46 13.58
C LEU A 12 -3.53 10.98 13.75
N GLN A 13 -4.39 11.60 14.55
CA GLN A 13 -4.31 13.04 14.83
C GLN A 13 -3.01 13.44 15.55
N LEU A 14 -2.58 12.67 16.54
CA LEU A 14 -1.33 12.93 17.27
C LEU A 14 -0.11 12.82 16.35
N GLU A 15 -0.14 11.87 15.40
CA GLU A 15 0.91 11.69 14.40
C GLU A 15 0.77 12.65 13.19
N GLY A 16 -0.21 13.57 13.21
CA GLY A 16 -0.42 14.52 12.11
C GLY A 16 -0.94 13.87 10.82
N ILE A 17 -1.51 12.67 10.89
CA ILE A 17 -2.04 11.91 9.75
C ILE A 17 -3.54 12.19 9.59
N GLU A 18 -3.92 12.73 8.42
CA GLU A 18 -5.33 12.92 8.09
C GLU A 18 -6.02 11.58 7.77
N HIS A 19 -7.03 11.22 8.55
CA HIS A 19 -7.85 10.04 8.27
C HIS A 19 -8.90 10.34 7.19
N ARG A 20 -8.77 9.70 6.02
CA ARG A 20 -9.76 9.77 4.95
C ARG A 20 -10.45 8.42 4.74
N THR A 21 -11.78 8.44 4.69
CA THR A 21 -12.57 7.26 4.32
C THR A 21 -13.05 7.39 2.87
N THR A 22 -13.26 6.24 2.23
CA THR A 22 -13.70 6.20 0.83
C THR A 22 -15.16 6.65 0.74
N GLN A 23 -15.44 7.63 -0.11
CA GLN A 23 -16.80 8.14 -0.25
C GLN A 23 -17.68 7.11 -0.96
N VAL A 24 -18.86 6.85 -0.40
CA VAL A 24 -19.87 5.98 -0.99
C VAL A 24 -20.19 6.46 -2.41
N ARG A 25 -20.10 5.55 -3.40
CA ARG A 25 -20.38 5.78 -4.85
C ARG A 25 -19.36 6.62 -5.62
N ARG A 26 -18.13 6.81 -5.13
CA ARG A 26 -17.02 7.40 -5.90
C ARG A 26 -15.83 6.44 -6.03
N PRO A 27 -15.87 5.48 -6.96
CA PRO A 27 -14.92 4.36 -7.04
C PRO A 27 -13.54 4.73 -7.59
N GLN A 28 -13.32 5.99 -8.02
CA GLN A 28 -12.13 6.37 -8.79
C GLN A 28 -10.82 6.28 -7.98
N SER A 29 -10.87 6.33 -6.65
CA SER A 29 -9.67 6.31 -5.79
C SER A 29 -9.17 4.91 -5.40
N ASN A 30 -10.00 3.86 -5.52
CA ASN A 30 -9.69 2.56 -4.89
C ASN A 30 -9.13 1.51 -5.84
N GLY A 31 -9.15 1.76 -7.15
CA GLY A 31 -8.86 0.73 -8.16
C GLY A 31 -7.47 0.09 -8.05
N PHE A 32 -6.47 0.82 -7.53
CA PHE A 32 -5.13 0.25 -7.28
C PHE A 32 -5.14 -0.74 -6.12
N VAL A 33 -5.73 -0.38 -4.98
CA VAL A 33 -5.82 -1.24 -3.79
C VAL A 33 -6.67 -2.47 -4.07
N GLU A 34 -7.81 -2.29 -4.74
CA GLU A 34 -8.67 -3.41 -5.14
C GLU A 34 -7.94 -4.39 -6.06
N ARG A 35 -7.13 -3.89 -7.01
CA ARG A 35 -6.31 -4.72 -7.88
C ARG A 35 -5.23 -5.45 -7.09
N LEU A 36 -4.53 -4.78 -6.17
CA LEU A 36 -3.53 -5.40 -5.31
C LEU A 36 -4.15 -6.55 -4.50
N HIS A 37 -5.30 -6.33 -3.85
CA HIS A 37 -5.99 -7.36 -3.08
C HIS A 37 -6.38 -8.57 -3.93
N ARG A 38 -6.85 -8.33 -5.16
CA ARG A 38 -7.17 -9.42 -6.10
C ARG A 38 -5.91 -10.19 -6.49
N THR A 39 -4.82 -9.50 -6.81
CA THR A 39 -3.53 -10.14 -7.13
C THR A 39 -3.03 -11.00 -5.97
N LEU A 40 -3.04 -10.49 -4.73
CA LEU A 40 -2.64 -11.27 -3.55
C LEU A 40 -3.54 -12.50 -3.36
N LEU A 41 -4.85 -12.35 -3.53
CA LEU A 41 -5.78 -13.47 -3.42
C LEU A 41 -5.52 -14.54 -4.49
N ASP A 42 -5.39 -14.14 -5.74
CA ASP A 42 -5.34 -15.03 -6.90
C ASP A 42 -3.97 -15.72 -7.04
N GLU A 43 -2.89 -14.96 -6.84
CA GLU A 43 -1.52 -15.42 -7.08
C GLU A 43 -0.82 -15.93 -5.82
N HIS A 44 -1.26 -15.55 -4.62
CA HIS A 44 -0.64 -16.00 -3.37
C HIS A 44 -1.59 -16.89 -2.55
N PHE A 45 -2.62 -16.29 -1.93
CA PHE A 45 -3.42 -16.99 -0.91
C PHE A 45 -4.15 -18.23 -1.44
N ARG A 46 -4.73 -18.17 -2.64
CA ARG A 46 -5.40 -19.35 -3.22
C ARG A 46 -4.44 -20.47 -3.55
N ILE A 47 -3.20 -20.15 -3.95
CA ILE A 47 -2.19 -21.16 -4.28
C ILE A 47 -1.66 -21.76 -2.98
N LYS A 48 -1.14 -20.93 -2.09
CA LYS A 48 -0.56 -21.37 -0.81
C LYS A 48 -1.55 -22.08 0.09
N GLY A 49 -2.79 -21.60 0.19
CA GLY A 49 -3.84 -22.29 0.95
C GLY A 49 -4.23 -23.67 0.41
N ARG A 50 -3.81 -24.05 -0.81
CA ARG A 50 -3.94 -25.42 -1.34
C ARG A 50 -2.68 -26.27 -1.15
N GLU A 51 -1.51 -25.63 -1.06
CA GLU A 51 -0.20 -26.30 -0.95
C GLU A 51 0.20 -26.61 0.48
N LYS A 52 -0.21 -25.75 1.43
CA LYS A 52 0.29 -25.75 2.79
C LYS A 52 -0.87 -25.64 3.78
N TRP A 53 -0.84 -26.51 4.79
CA TRP A 53 -1.69 -26.39 5.97
C TRP A 53 -0.93 -25.55 7.00
N TYR A 54 -1.48 -24.40 7.36
CA TYR A 54 -0.88 -23.49 8.31
C TYR A 54 -1.30 -23.84 9.74
N GLU A 55 -0.34 -23.90 10.65
CA GLU A 55 -0.60 -24.13 12.08
C GLU A 55 -0.78 -22.82 12.86
N SER A 56 -0.33 -21.69 12.28
CA SER A 56 -0.46 -20.37 12.88
C SER A 56 -0.58 -19.25 11.83
N VAL A 57 -0.94 -18.04 12.29
CA VAL A 57 -0.99 -16.85 11.42
C VAL A 57 0.42 -16.39 11.08
N GLU A 58 1.36 -16.56 12.01
CA GLU A 58 2.77 -16.20 11.83
C GLU A 58 3.39 -16.97 10.66
N GLU A 59 3.11 -18.27 10.56
CA GLU A 59 3.58 -19.10 9.45
C GLU A 59 3.00 -18.65 8.09
N MET A 60 1.76 -18.18 8.08
CA MET A 60 1.14 -17.59 6.88
C MET A 60 1.77 -16.24 6.54
N GLN A 61 2.12 -15.44 7.56
CA GLN A 61 2.77 -14.14 7.40
C GLN A 61 4.16 -14.29 6.75
N GLU A 62 4.95 -15.30 7.13
CA GLU A 62 6.27 -15.54 6.53
C GLU A 62 6.21 -15.81 5.01
N ASP A 63 5.22 -16.60 4.57
CA ASP A 63 5.00 -16.87 3.16
C ASP A 63 4.50 -15.62 2.42
N LEU A 64 3.63 -14.83 3.05
CA LEU A 64 3.14 -13.57 2.50
C LEU A 64 4.27 -12.54 2.36
N ASP A 65 5.13 -12.41 3.37
CA ASP A 65 6.28 -11.50 3.36
C ASP A 65 7.25 -11.85 2.24
N SER A 66 7.52 -13.15 2.06
CA SER A 66 8.34 -13.65 0.95
C SER A 66 7.73 -13.30 -0.41
N TYR A 67 6.41 -13.48 -0.57
CA TYR A 67 5.71 -13.08 -1.79
C TYR A 67 5.75 -11.56 -2.02
N LEU A 68 5.52 -10.76 -0.98
CA LEU A 68 5.55 -9.30 -1.07
C LEU A 68 6.95 -8.78 -1.40
N ASN A 69 8.00 -9.43 -0.91
CA ASN A 69 9.37 -9.10 -1.29
C ASN A 69 9.58 -9.29 -2.80
N HIS A 70 9.21 -10.44 -3.34
CA HIS A 70 9.27 -10.70 -4.78
C HIS A 70 8.42 -9.69 -5.58
N TYR A 71 7.16 -9.50 -5.19
CA TYR A 71 6.23 -8.59 -5.85
C TYR A 71 6.76 -7.15 -5.88
N ASN A 72 7.30 -6.65 -4.76
CA ASN A 72 7.71 -5.26 -4.64
C ASN A 72 9.11 -4.98 -5.21
N ARG A 73 10.04 -5.96 -5.17
CA ARG A 73 11.46 -5.73 -5.47
C ARG A 73 11.98 -6.41 -6.72
N GLU A 74 11.30 -7.44 -7.21
CA GLU A 74 11.79 -8.26 -8.33
C GLU A 74 10.85 -8.24 -9.53
N ARG A 75 9.53 -8.20 -9.30
CA ARG A 75 8.53 -8.20 -10.38
C ARG A 75 8.44 -6.84 -11.04
N THR A 76 8.73 -6.78 -12.33
CA THR A 76 8.50 -5.58 -13.16
C THR A 76 7.01 -5.42 -13.49
N HIS A 77 6.48 -4.20 -13.39
CA HIS A 77 5.08 -3.91 -13.73
C HIS A 77 4.96 -3.01 -14.95
N GLN A 78 4.10 -3.41 -15.89
CA GLN A 78 3.75 -2.61 -17.08
C GLN A 78 2.43 -1.83 -16.89
N GLY A 79 1.98 -1.71 -15.65
CA GLY A 79 0.78 -0.93 -15.31
C GLY A 79 0.99 0.57 -15.53
N ARG A 80 -0.12 1.32 -15.49
CA ARG A 80 -0.10 2.79 -15.62
C ARG A 80 0.89 3.40 -14.62
N GLY A 81 1.83 4.22 -15.11
CA GLY A 81 2.80 4.95 -14.30
C GLY A 81 3.96 4.12 -13.75
N MET A 82 4.08 2.85 -14.16
CA MET A 82 5.16 1.97 -13.69
C MET A 82 6.35 1.92 -14.66
N ASP A 83 6.12 2.03 -15.98
CA ASP A 83 7.18 2.02 -17.00
C ASP A 83 8.16 0.84 -16.89
N GLY A 84 7.65 -0.34 -16.49
CA GLY A 84 8.46 -1.54 -16.27
C GLY A 84 9.22 -1.57 -14.93
N ARG A 85 9.12 -0.53 -14.10
CA ARG A 85 9.72 -0.52 -12.76
C ARG A 85 9.05 -1.53 -11.84
N VAL A 86 9.79 -1.93 -10.81
CA VAL A 86 9.25 -2.65 -9.66
C VAL A 86 8.53 -1.66 -8.72
N PRO A 87 7.50 -2.08 -7.97
CA PRO A 87 6.73 -1.19 -7.09
C PRO A 87 7.58 -0.41 -6.10
N TYR A 88 8.62 -1.05 -5.55
CA TYR A 88 9.53 -0.41 -4.62
C TYR A 88 10.30 0.76 -5.25
N GLN A 89 10.76 0.63 -6.50
CA GLN A 89 11.45 1.71 -7.18
C GLN A 89 10.49 2.88 -7.45
N ALA A 90 9.28 2.60 -7.95
CA ALA A 90 8.28 3.65 -8.18
C ALA A 90 7.89 4.40 -6.89
N PHE A 91 7.87 3.69 -5.76
CA PHE A 91 7.67 4.30 -4.44
C PHE A 91 8.81 5.25 -4.05
N LEU A 92 10.07 4.80 -4.19
CA LEU A 92 11.25 5.64 -3.91
C LEU A 92 11.29 6.89 -4.80
N ASP A 93 11.04 6.72 -6.10
CA ASP A 93 10.98 7.84 -7.05
C ASP A 93 9.93 8.88 -6.63
N GLY A 94 8.78 8.40 -6.11
CA GLY A 94 7.70 9.24 -5.60
C GLY A 94 8.05 10.01 -4.32
N ILE A 95 8.81 9.41 -3.40
CA ILE A 95 9.29 10.10 -2.19
C ILE A 95 10.23 11.24 -2.56
N VAL A 96 11.24 10.95 -3.38
CA VAL A 96 12.25 11.95 -3.78
C VAL A 96 11.60 13.14 -4.48
N THR A 97 10.61 12.87 -5.34
CA THR A 97 9.84 13.92 -6.01
C THR A 97 9.08 14.78 -5.00
N GLY A 98 8.42 14.17 -4.01
CA GLY A 98 7.67 14.88 -2.98
C GLY A 98 8.55 15.71 -2.04
N GLU A 99 9.72 15.22 -1.66
CA GLU A 99 10.70 15.96 -0.84
C GLU A 99 11.21 17.20 -1.57
N ALA A 100 11.58 17.05 -2.85
CA ALA A 100 12.03 18.17 -3.68
C ALA A 100 10.92 19.23 -3.88
N GLU A 101 9.66 18.80 -4.07
CA GLU A 101 8.52 19.73 -4.17
C GLU A 101 8.28 20.50 -2.86
N ALA A 102 8.44 19.84 -1.71
CA ALA A 102 8.29 20.46 -0.39
C ALA A 102 9.37 21.51 -0.13
N GLU A 103 10.65 21.22 -0.44
CA GLU A 103 11.76 22.16 -0.30
C GLU A 103 11.55 23.42 -1.17
N VAL A 104 11.11 23.27 -2.42
CA VAL A 104 10.83 24.40 -3.32
C VAL A 104 9.69 25.29 -2.79
N ILE A 105 8.67 24.70 -2.15
CA ILE A 105 7.57 25.47 -1.55
C ILE A 105 8.05 26.24 -0.31
N GLU A 106 8.92 25.65 0.50
CA GLU A 106 9.49 26.30 1.69
C GLU A 106 10.43 27.46 1.32
N GLU A 107 11.23 27.32 0.27
CA GLU A 107 12.08 28.41 -0.26
C GLU A 107 11.26 29.55 -0.88
N ALA A 108 10.04 29.27 -1.35
CA ALA A 108 9.16 30.25 -1.98
C ALA A 108 8.19 30.96 -1.01
N ALA A 109 8.16 30.56 0.27
CA ALA A 109 7.27 31.09 1.32
C ALA A 109 7.96 32.13 2.23
#